data_AF-A0A7V8DJZ0-F1
#
_entry.id   AF-A0A7V8DJZ0-F1
#
_cell.length_a   1.000
_cell.length_b   1.000
_cell.length_c   1.000
_cell.angle_alpha   90.00
_cell.angle_beta   90.00
_cell.angle_gamma   90.00
#
_symmetry.space_group_name_H-M   'P 1'
#
loop_
_entity.id
_entity.type
_entity.pdbx_description
1 polymer ?
#
loop_
_entity_poly.entity_id
_entity_poly.type
_entity_poly.pdbx_seq_one_letter_code
_entity_poly.pdbx_strand_id
1 'polypeptide(L)' 'MCKPSAFIREQSGEVLYLADIDELRCDGEELHLKNTYGEERVFDGEILEVSLLNHRIILKRRQTRPSDSAGFSLGRSS' A
#
# COMPACT_ATOMS: atom_id res chain seq x y z
N MET A 1 -14.67 -3.18 20.96
CA MET A 1 -13.38 -2.97 20.28
C MET A 1 -13.44 -3.71 18.95
N CYS A 2 -13.64 -3.00 17.84
CA CYS A 2 -13.66 -3.59 16.50
C CYS A 2 -12.43 -3.05 15.77
N LYS A 3 -11.46 -3.92 15.49
CA LYS A 3 -10.21 -3.53 14.84
C LYS A 3 -10.30 -3.80 13.35
N PRO A 4 -9.79 -2.91 12.51
CA PRO A 4 -9.86 -3.10 11.07
C PRO A 4 -8.88 -4.16 10.57
N SER A 5 -9.25 -4.81 9.47
CA SER A 5 -8.40 -5.75 8.73
C SER A 5 -8.07 -5.18 7.35
N ALA A 6 -6.82 -5.34 6.92
CA ALA A 6 -6.36 -4.95 5.59
C ALA A 6 -6.47 -6.11 4.60
N PHE A 7 -6.93 -5.79 3.40
CA PHE A 7 -7.07 -6.68 2.26
C PHE A 7 -6.38 -6.09 1.06
N ILE A 8 -5.67 -6.90 0.27
CA ILE A 8 -5.11 -6.49 -1.02
C ILE A 8 -6.15 -6.78 -2.10
N ARG A 9 -6.45 -5.79 -2.92
CA ARG A 9 -7.27 -5.96 -4.13
C ARG A 9 -6.40 -6.46 -5.28
N GLU A 10 -6.57 -7.74 -5.58
CA GLU A 10 -5.99 -8.44 -6.73
C GLU A 10 -7.04 -8.61 -7.84
N GLN A 11 -6.62 -9.02 -9.04
CA GLN A 11 -7.55 -9.31 -10.15
C GLN A 11 -8.52 -10.46 -9.82
N SER A 12 -8.08 -11.40 -8.97
CA SER A 12 -8.85 -12.57 -8.54
C SER A 12 -9.76 -12.30 -7.34
N GLY A 13 -9.73 -11.10 -6.74
CA GLY A 13 -10.53 -10.76 -5.57
C GLY A 13 -9.76 -10.02 -4.47
N GLU A 14 -10.27 -10.10 -3.23
CA GLU A 14 -9.67 -9.48 -2.06
C GLU A 14 -8.94 -10.55 -1.22
N VAL A 15 -7.65 -10.36 -0.99
CA VAL A 15 -6.82 -11.28 -0.19
C VAL A 15 -6.52 -10.62 1.15
N LEU A 16 -6.82 -11.29 2.27
CA LEU A 16 -6.47 -10.80 3.60
C LEU A 16 -4.94 -10.67 3.73
N TYR A 17 -4.48 -9.46 4.05
CA TYR A 17 -3.05 -9.17 4.20
C TYR A 17 -2.64 -9.15 5.66
N LEU A 18 -3.35 -8.36 6.48
CA LEU A 18 -3.09 -8.26 7.91
C LEU A 18 -4.40 -8.00 8.66
N ALA A 19 -4.67 -8.81 9.67
CA ALA A 19 -5.83 -8.64 10.55
C ALA A 19 -5.46 -7.86 11.82
N ASP A 20 -6.46 -7.35 12.51
CA ASP A 20 -6.33 -6.70 13.83
C ASP A 20 -5.35 -5.52 13.85
N ILE A 21 -5.41 -4.68 12.82
CA ILE A 21 -4.54 -3.51 12.66
C ILE A 21 -4.83 -2.50 13.76
N ASP A 22 -3.75 -2.00 14.36
CA ASP A 22 -3.76 -0.98 15.40
C ASP A 22 -3.18 0.34 14.88
N GLU A 23 -2.09 0.26 14.10
CA GLU A 23 -1.44 1.43 13.49
C GLU A 23 -1.25 1.21 11.99
N LEU A 24 -1.57 2.24 11.20
CA LEU A 24 -1.25 2.31 9.78
C LEU A 24 -0.52 3.63 9.54
N ARG A 25 0.70 3.54 9.00
CA ARG A 25 1.55 4.69 8.67
C ARG A 25 1.91 4.66 7.20
N CYS A 26 1.72 5.79 6.53
CA CYS A 26 2.17 5.97 5.16
C CYS A 26 3.54 6.65 5.19
N ASP A 27 4.59 5.94 4.78
CA ASP A 27 5.94 6.48 4.67
C ASP A 27 6.29 6.63 3.19
N GLY A 28 5.98 7.80 2.64
CA GLY A 28 6.16 8.10 1.22
C GLY A 28 5.41 7.13 0.31
N GLU A 29 6.16 6.17 -0.21
CA GLU A 29 5.71 5.18 -1.18
C GLU A 29 5.27 3.85 -0.54
N GLU A 30 5.56 3.65 0.74
CA GLU A 30 5.33 2.41 1.47
C GLU A 30 4.27 2.59 2.57
N LEU A 31 3.48 1.55 2.80
CA LEU A 31 2.50 1.48 3.87
C LEU A 31 3.00 0.53 4.96
N HIS A 32 3.21 1.05 6.16
CA HIS A 32 3.57 0.29 7.34
C HIS A 32 2.30 -0.02 8.13
N LEU A 33 1.95 -1.31 8.20
CA LEU A 33 0.81 -1.79 8.96
C LEU A 33 1.29 -2.57 10.17
N LYS A 34 0.78 -2.22 11.35
CA LYS A 34 1.09 -2.90 12.60
C LYS A 34 -0.19 -3.40 13.26
N ASN A 35 -0.20 -4.66 13.66
CA ASN A 35 -1.32 -5.25 14.38
C ASN A 35 -1.16 -5.17 15.90
N THR A 36 -2.25 -5.45 16.62
CA THR A 36 -2.24 -5.47 18.10
C THR A 36 -1.37 -6.58 18.70
N TYR A 37 -0.92 -7.53 17.90
CA TYR A 37 0.01 -8.59 18.30
C TYR A 37 1.48 -8.18 18.17
N GLY A 38 1.75 -6.98 17.62
CA GLY A 38 3.09 -6.46 17.38
C GLY A 38 3.73 -6.92 16.08
N GLU A 39 2.99 -7.60 15.19
CA GLU A 39 3.45 -7.90 13.83
C GLU A 39 3.36 -6.63 12.98
N GLU A 40 4.46 -6.31 12.31
CA GLU A 40 4.57 -5.20 11.38
C GLU A 40 4.80 -5.74 9.95
N ARG A 41 4.09 -5.14 8.99
CA ARG A 41 4.20 -5.46 7.57
C ARG A 41 4.35 -4.19 6.76
N VAL A 42 5.33 -4.21 5.85
CA VAL A 42 5.54 -3.14 4.88
C VAL A 42 4.91 -3.56 3.55
N PHE A 43 4.08 -2.68 3.01
CA PHE A 43 3.36 -2.89 1.77
C PHE A 43 3.64 -1.75 0.80
N ASP A 44 4.30 -2.06 -0.30
CA ASP A 44 4.54 -1.10 -1.38
C ASP A 44 3.25 -0.90 -2.20
N GLY A 45 2.58 0.24 -1.97
CA GLY A 45 1.28 0.48 -2.57
C GLY A 45 0.52 1.66 -1.99
N GLU A 46 -0.76 1.72 -2.32
CA GLU A 46 -1.66 2.80 -1.92
C GLU A 46 -2.94 2.24 -1.29
N ILE A 47 -3.57 3.07 -0.45
CA ILE A 47 -4.86 2.74 0.13
C ILE A 47 -5.93 3.05 -0.92
N LEU A 48 -6.68 2.02 -1.32
CA LEU A 48 -7.76 2.15 -2.30
C LEU A 48 -9.04 2.64 -1.63
N GLU A 49 -9.40 2.06 -0.49
CA GLU A 49 -10.63 2.38 0.23
C GLU A 49 -10.48 2.05 1.73
N VAL A 50 -11.12 2.85 2.59
CA VAL A 50 -11.25 2.55 4.01
C VAL A 50 -12.73 2.53 4.38
N SER A 51 -13.22 1.35 4.80
CA SER A 51 -14.58 1.17 5.28
C SER A 51 -14.61 1.16 6.80
N LEU A 52 -15.02 2.27 7.39
CA LEU A 52 -15.15 2.41 8.85
C LEU A 52 -16.30 1.56 9.41
N LEU A 53 -17.38 1.41 8.64
CA LEU A 53 -18.55 0.59 9.01
C LEU A 53 -18.21 -0.90 9.02
N ASN A 54 -17.46 -1.37 8.01
CA ASN A 54 -17.09 -2.78 7.91
C ASN A 54 -15.77 -3.09 8.64
N HIS A 55 -15.06 -2.07 9.12
CA HIS A 55 -13.69 -2.20 9.66
C HIS A 55 -12.76 -2.90 8.65
N ARG A 56 -12.75 -2.45 7.39
CA ARG A 56 -11.92 -3.05 6.32
C ARG A 56 -11.12 -1.96 5.60
N ILE A 57 -9.85 -2.24 5.36
CA ILE A 57 -8.94 -1.39 4.59
C ILE A 57 -8.60 -2.14 3.31
N ILE A 58 -8.86 -1.55 2.15
CA ILE A 58 -8.48 -2.13 0.85
C ILE A 58 -7.20 -1.45 0.38
N LEU A 59 -6.18 -2.26 0.12
CA LEU A 59 -4.88 -1.86 -0.38
C LEU A 59 -4.75 -2.25 -1.85
N LYS A 60 -4.01 -1.45 -2.61
CA LYS A 60 -3.69 -1.72 -4.01
C LYS A 60 -2.19 -1.58 -4.21
N ARG A 61 -1.57 -2.58 -4.86
CA ARG A 61 -0.15 -2.53 -5.21
C ARG A 61 0.07 -1.41 -6.23
N ARG A 62 1.07 -0.57 -6.00
CA ARG A 62 1.43 0.46 -6.96
C ARG A 62 2.07 -0.25 -8.15
N GLN A 63 1.45 -0.13 -9.33
CA GLN A 63 2.15 -0.47 -10.56
C GLN A 63 3.12 0.66 -10.82
N THR A 64 4.37 0.50 -10.42
CA THR A 64 5.44 1.41 -10.83
C THR A 64 5.46 1.40 -12.35
N ARG A 65 5.00 2.50 -12.98
CA ARG A 65 5.25 2.71 -14.40
C ARG A 65 6.71 3.17 -14.50
N PRO A 66 7.60 2.46 -15.21
CA PRO A 66 8.96 2.91 -15.44
C PRO A 66 8.99 4.03 -16.51
N SER A 67 8.26 5.13 -16.29
CA SER A 67 8.03 6.16 -17.33
C SER A 67 8.56 7.54 -17.02
N ASP A 68 9.19 7.77 -15.86
CA ASP A 68 9.86 9.06 -15.63
C ASP A 68 11.38 8.94 -15.73
N SER A 69 11.93 9.57 -16.79
CA SER A 69 13.34 9.91 -17.02
C SER A 69 14.31 8.88 -17.64
N ALA A 70 13.89 8.16 -18.69
CA ALA A 70 14.79 7.89 -19.80
C ALA A 70 14.57 8.98 -20.88
N GLY A 71 15.29 10.10 -20.80
CA GLY A 71 15.24 11.11 -21.85
C GLY A 71 15.59 12.53 -21.43
N PHE A 72 16.87 12.85 -21.26
CA PHE A 72 17.38 14.08 -21.87
C PHE A 72 18.73 13.81 -22.50
N SER A 73 18.71 13.89 -23.82
CA SER A 73 19.72 13.58 -24.82
C SER A 73 21.05 14.30 -24.62
N LEU A 74 22.12 13.62 -25.08
CA LEU A 74 23.45 14.16 -25.30
C LEU A 74 23.41 15.57 -25.92
N GLY A 75 23.86 16.56 -25.15
CA GLY A 75 24.38 17.81 -25.66
C GLY A 75 25.87 17.68 -25.95
N ARG A 76 26.20 17.16 -27.13
CA ARG A 76 27.46 17.51 -27.82
C ARG A 76 27.51 19.04 -27.96
N SER A 77 28.66 19.65 -27.68
CA SER A 77 29.22 20.92 -28.19
C SER A 77 30.13 21.46 -27.07
N SER A 78 31.38 21.86 -27.22
CA SER A 78 32.38 21.90 -28.27
C SER A 78 33.70 22.19 -27.56
#